data_AF-A0A523JHA0-F1
#
_entry.id   AF-A0A523JHA0-F1
#
_cell.length_a   1.000
_cell.length_b   1.000
_cell.length_c   1.000
_cell.angle_alpha   90.00
_cell.angle_beta   90.00
_cell.angle_gamma   90.00
#
_symmetry.space_group_name_H-M   'P 1'
#
loop_
_entity.id
_entity.type
_entity.pdbx_description
1 polymer ?
#
loop_
_entity_poly.entity_id
_entity_poly.type
_entity_poly.pdbx_seq_one_letter_code
_entity_poly.pdbx_strand_id
1 'polypeptide(L)'
;MWRLMLREGSEVRVQHLILTGLAVILLAACGKDEKPKATPMRPMAPPLAVVEPEATVGELDKDYRYDPEGKPDPFESFFRVKLSADADDITSPLERYDLSQLIVTGIIWATRSARALVEDPSGKGYIVALGTAIGKNRGKVIKIEDNRVLVKETYIDFHDIATTKEVELLLYESQGGS
;
A
#
# COMPACT_ATOMS: atom_id res chain seq x y z
N MET A 1 -26.45 -60.76 -10.27
CA MET A 1 -26.61 -60.32 -11.66
C MET A 1 -25.81 -59.01 -11.79
N TRP A 2 -24.78 -59.00 -12.64
CA TRP A 2 -23.83 -57.88 -12.93
C TRP A 2 -22.87 -57.54 -11.77
N ARG A 3 -21.58 -57.92 -11.72
CA ARG A 3 -20.42 -57.94 -12.66
C ARG A 3 -19.82 -56.54 -12.93
N LEU A 4 -18.64 -56.32 -12.33
CA LEU A 4 -17.48 -55.50 -12.69
C LEU A 4 -17.67 -54.17 -13.46
N MET A 5 -17.03 -53.12 -12.92
CA MET A 5 -16.07 -52.33 -13.70
C MET A 5 -14.98 -51.74 -12.78
N LEU A 6 -13.79 -52.34 -12.82
CA LEU A 6 -12.54 -51.63 -12.55
C LEU A 6 -12.25 -50.69 -13.73
N ARG A 7 -11.79 -49.47 -13.44
CA ARG A 7 -10.73 -48.75 -14.20
C ARG A 7 -10.24 -47.59 -13.32
N GLU A 8 -9.10 -47.64 -12.64
CA GLU A 8 -7.72 -47.67 -13.15
C GLU A 8 -7.26 -46.31 -13.70
N GLY A 9 -6.27 -45.71 -13.02
CA GLY A 9 -5.28 -44.83 -13.65
C GLY A 9 -5.39 -43.33 -13.43
N SER A 10 -4.95 -42.81 -12.28
CA SER A 10 -4.47 -41.42 -12.19
C SER A 10 -3.43 -41.15 -11.10
N GLU A 11 -3.32 -41.98 -10.06
CA GLU A 11 -2.43 -41.67 -8.93
C GLU A 11 -0.94 -41.97 -9.16
N VAL A 12 -0.58 -42.82 -10.12
CA VAL A 12 0.84 -43.24 -10.32
C VAL A 12 1.63 -42.26 -11.22
N ARG A 13 0.97 -41.31 -11.90
CA ARG A 13 1.63 -40.37 -12.84
C ARG A 13 2.16 -39.09 -12.18
N VAL A 14 1.71 -38.74 -10.98
CA VAL A 14 2.17 -37.54 -10.27
C VAL A 14 3.42 -37.84 -9.43
N GLN A 15 3.57 -39.08 -8.96
CA GLN A 15 4.66 -39.47 -8.06
C GLN A 15 5.99 -39.77 -8.79
N HIS A 16 5.95 -40.13 -10.08
CA HIS A 16 7.16 -40.34 -10.88
C HIS A 16 7.72 -39.08 -11.54
N LEU A 17 6.97 -37.97 -11.59
CA LEU A 17 7.45 -36.68 -12.09
C LEU A 17 8.25 -35.88 -11.05
N ILE A 18 8.14 -36.24 -9.76
CA ILE A 18 8.85 -35.57 -8.65
C ILE A 18 10.22 -36.22 -8.37
N LEU A 19 10.47 -37.44 -8.84
CA LEU A 19 11.72 -38.19 -8.62
C LEU A 19 12.76 -38.05 -9.75
N THR A 20 12.41 -37.45 -10.89
CA THR A 20 13.33 -37.19 -12.01
C THR A 20 13.62 -35.70 -12.26
N GLY A 21 13.04 -34.80 -11.47
CA GLY A 21 13.29 -33.34 -11.55
C GLY A 21 14.38 -32.82 -10.60
N LEU A 22 14.81 -33.61 -9.61
CA LEU A 22 15.74 -33.20 -8.55
C LEU A 22 17.23 -33.50 -8.84
N ALA A 23 17.60 -33.84 -10.10
CA ALA A 23 18.93 -34.38 -10.41
C ALA A 23 19.66 -33.78 -11.63
N VAL A 24 19.31 -32.58 -12.14
CA VAL A 24 19.94 -32.04 -13.38
C VAL A 24 20.28 -30.53 -13.36
N ILE A 25 20.32 -29.80 -12.24
CA ILE A 25 20.83 -28.40 -12.24
C ILE A 25 21.79 -28.13 -11.08
N LEU A 26 22.77 -29.02 -10.93
CA LEU A 26 24.06 -28.75 -10.30
C LEU A 26 25.10 -28.79 -11.43
N LEU A 27 25.43 -27.61 -11.99
CA LEU A 27 26.67 -27.26 -12.72
C LEU A 27 26.45 -25.98 -13.53
N ALA A 28 26.76 -24.82 -12.93
CA ALA A 28 27.35 -23.66 -13.61
C ALA A 28 27.58 -22.51 -12.60
N ALA A 29 28.55 -22.72 -11.71
CA ALA A 29 29.23 -21.63 -11.05
C ALA A 29 30.09 -20.89 -12.09
N CYS A 30 29.84 -19.61 -12.32
CA CYS A 30 30.87 -18.68 -12.80
C CYS A 30 30.50 -17.25 -12.42
N GLY A 31 31.24 -16.70 -11.46
CA GLY A 31 31.11 -15.32 -11.02
C GLY A 31 31.52 -14.31 -12.09
N LYS A 32 30.95 -13.11 -11.98
CA LYS A 32 31.49 -11.87 -12.52
C LYS A 32 31.14 -10.74 -11.56
N ASP A 33 32.10 -10.38 -10.73
CA ASP A 33 32.18 -9.09 -10.05
C ASP A 33 32.28 -7.97 -11.11
N GLU A 34 31.23 -7.17 -11.25
CA GLU A 34 31.26 -5.94 -12.05
C GLU A 34 31.44 -4.74 -11.13
N LYS A 35 32.70 -4.39 -10.91
CA LYS A 35 33.15 -3.12 -10.33
C LYS A 35 32.59 -1.96 -11.19
N PRO A 36 31.93 -0.94 -10.63
CA PRO A 36 31.47 0.19 -11.43
C PRO A 36 32.69 0.95 -11.97
N LYS A 37 32.83 0.94 -13.29
CA LYS A 37 33.84 1.68 -14.04
C LYS A 37 33.46 3.16 -14.01
N ALA A 38 34.25 3.96 -13.30
CA ALA A 38 34.20 5.40 -13.38
C ALA A 38 34.42 5.84 -14.83
N THR A 39 33.40 6.44 -15.44
CA THR A 39 33.50 7.10 -16.74
C THR A 39 34.14 8.48 -16.56
N PRO A 40 35.02 8.91 -17.48
CA PRO A 40 35.77 10.13 -17.34
C PRO A 40 34.88 11.34 -17.63
N MET A 41 34.98 12.34 -16.74
CA MET A 41 34.35 13.65 -16.92
C MET A 41 34.86 14.32 -18.21
N ARG A 42 33.92 14.88 -18.98
CA ARG A 42 34.17 15.68 -20.17
C ARG A 42 34.90 16.98 -19.81
N PRO A 43 35.75 17.54 -20.70
CA PRO A 43 36.55 18.72 -20.40
C PRO A 43 35.72 19.95 -20.06
N MET A 44 36.24 20.67 -19.07
CA MET A 44 35.75 21.88 -18.43
C MET A 44 35.53 23.00 -19.44
N ALA A 45 34.28 23.44 -19.60
CA ALA A 45 33.96 24.76 -20.13
C ALA A 45 34.34 25.82 -19.06
N PRO A 46 34.77 27.04 -19.46
CA PRO A 46 35.23 28.07 -18.53
C PRO A 46 34.14 28.42 -17.52
N PRO A 47 34.50 28.79 -16.28
CA PRO A 47 33.52 29.08 -15.24
C PRO A 47 32.79 30.37 -15.62
N LEU A 48 31.56 30.24 -16.11
CA LEU A 48 30.59 31.30 -15.97
C LEU A 48 30.40 31.48 -14.47
N ALA A 49 30.66 32.70 -14.01
CA ALA A 49 30.62 33.10 -12.62
C ALA A 49 29.45 32.43 -11.89
N VAL A 50 29.78 31.47 -11.04
CA VAL A 50 28.89 30.96 -10.01
C VAL A 50 28.70 32.15 -9.08
N VAL A 51 27.61 32.89 -9.27
CA VAL A 51 27.05 33.67 -8.17
C VAL A 51 26.45 32.63 -7.26
N GLU A 52 27.32 32.06 -6.43
CA GLU A 52 26.96 31.36 -5.22
C GLU A 52 26.07 32.36 -4.47
N PRO A 53 24.77 32.11 -4.26
CA PRO A 53 24.12 32.84 -3.19
C PRO A 53 24.93 32.39 -1.98
N GLU A 54 25.79 33.28 -1.48
CA GLU A 54 26.38 33.12 -0.16
C GLU A 54 25.21 32.86 0.76
N ALA A 55 24.98 31.58 1.06
CA ALA A 55 24.34 31.18 2.27
C ALA A 55 25.31 31.66 3.34
N THR A 56 25.18 32.95 3.66
CA THR A 56 25.51 33.47 4.97
C THR A 56 24.73 32.55 5.88
N VAL A 57 25.42 31.54 6.40
CA VAL A 57 25.01 30.87 7.62
C VAL A 57 25.14 32.00 8.62
N GLY A 58 24.03 32.76 8.74
CA GLY A 58 23.90 33.82 9.70
C GLY A 58 24.36 33.23 11.00
N GLU A 59 25.28 33.94 11.64
CA GLU A 59 25.67 33.73 13.02
C GLU A 59 24.44 33.23 13.78
N LEU A 60 24.53 32.04 14.40
CA LEU A 60 23.48 31.50 15.24
C LEU A 60 23.27 32.50 16.38
N ASP A 61 22.48 33.53 16.09
CA ASP A 61 22.16 34.59 17.01
C ASP A 61 21.41 33.89 18.14
N LYS A 62 21.97 33.99 19.34
CA LYS A 62 21.43 33.30 20.51
C LYS A 62 20.08 33.88 20.94
N ASP A 63 19.58 34.88 20.22
CA ASP A 63 18.30 35.56 20.39
C ASP A 63 17.32 35.35 19.21
N TYR A 64 17.23 34.14 18.65
CA TYR A 64 16.09 33.81 17.76
C TYR A 64 14.77 33.94 18.54
N ARG A 65 14.04 35.03 18.30
CA ARG A 65 12.70 35.29 18.85
C ARG A 65 11.69 35.29 17.72
N TYR A 66 10.73 34.38 17.81
CA TYR A 66 9.64 34.28 16.84
C TYR A 66 8.74 35.52 16.93
N ASP A 67 8.66 36.27 15.83
CA ASP A 67 7.72 37.37 15.63
C ASP A 67 6.43 36.83 14.97
N PRO A 68 5.29 36.81 15.68
CA PRO A 68 4.03 36.27 15.18
C PRO A 68 3.29 37.20 14.21
N GLU A 69 3.72 38.45 14.02
CA GLU A 69 2.99 39.38 13.16
C GLU A 69 2.93 38.91 11.71
N GLY A 70 1.71 38.66 11.22
CA GLY A 70 1.44 38.25 9.83
C GLY A 70 1.85 36.82 9.46
N LYS A 71 2.34 36.01 10.40
CA LYS A 71 2.73 34.61 10.19
C LYS A 71 1.73 33.65 10.85
N PRO A 72 1.52 32.45 10.29
CA PRO A 72 0.68 31.44 10.92
C PRO A 72 1.27 31.04 12.28
N ASP A 73 0.44 31.01 13.31
CA ASP A 73 0.83 30.66 14.68
C ASP A 73 1.51 29.26 14.69
N PRO A 74 2.75 29.15 15.20
CA PRO A 74 3.53 27.92 15.15
C PRO A 74 3.00 26.82 16.08
N PHE A 75 2.03 27.15 16.93
CA PHE A 75 1.36 26.24 17.85
C PHE A 75 -0.11 26.00 17.48
N GLU A 76 -0.67 26.74 16.53
CA GLU A 76 -1.94 26.36 15.89
C GLU A 76 -1.69 25.20 14.91
N SER A 77 -2.53 24.18 15.04
CA SER A 77 -2.44 22.99 14.21
C SER A 77 -2.88 23.28 12.77
N PHE A 78 -1.96 23.11 11.81
CA PHE A 78 -2.27 23.17 10.37
C PHE A 78 -3.40 22.22 9.95
N PHE A 79 -3.66 21.15 10.71
CA PHE A 79 -4.74 20.21 10.42
C PHE A 79 -6.12 20.88 10.48
N ARG A 80 -6.34 21.81 11.42
CA ARG A 80 -7.63 22.50 11.58
C ARG A 80 -8.02 23.29 10.33
N VAL A 81 -7.04 23.97 9.73
CA VAL A 81 -7.23 24.77 8.51
C VAL A 81 -7.59 23.86 7.32
N LYS A 82 -7.01 22.66 7.24
CA LYS A 82 -7.30 21.69 6.18
C LYS A 82 -8.68 21.05 6.31
N LEU A 83 -9.10 20.71 7.53
CA LEU A 83 -10.43 20.12 7.80
C LEU A 83 -11.58 21.02 7.29
N SER A 84 -11.42 22.33 7.28
CA SER A 84 -12.43 23.28 6.78
C SER A 84 -12.50 23.38 5.26
N ALA A 85 -11.41 23.05 4.54
CA ALA A 85 -11.36 23.14 3.07
C ALA A 85 -11.85 21.85 2.38
N ASP A 86 -11.73 20.69 3.04
CA ASP A 86 -12.17 19.38 2.53
C ASP A 86 -13.65 19.06 2.86
N ALA A 87 -14.37 19.98 3.52
CA ALA A 87 -15.74 19.75 4.02
C ALA A 87 -16.86 19.81 2.95
N ASP A 88 -16.56 20.26 1.73
CA ASP A 88 -17.55 20.41 0.65
C ASP A 88 -17.89 19.11 -0.08
N ASP A 89 -17.19 18.01 0.22
CA ASP A 89 -17.54 16.68 -0.24
C ASP A 89 -17.70 15.78 1.00
N ILE A 90 -18.95 15.58 1.43
CA ILE A 90 -19.33 14.81 2.64
C ILE A 90 -18.86 13.33 2.55
N THR A 91 -18.36 12.91 1.39
CA THR A 91 -17.77 11.61 1.12
C THR A 91 -16.45 11.44 1.87
N SER A 92 -16.31 10.37 2.66
CA SER A 92 -15.04 10.08 3.34
C SER A 92 -13.92 9.85 2.32
N PRO A 93 -12.65 10.16 2.64
CA PRO A 93 -11.55 10.02 1.67
C PRO A 93 -11.44 8.63 1.04
N LEU A 94 -11.77 7.58 1.79
CA LEU A 94 -11.75 6.18 1.33
C LEU A 94 -12.91 5.81 0.39
N GLU A 95 -14.01 6.57 0.40
CA GLU A 95 -15.16 6.36 -0.48
C GLU A 95 -14.94 6.93 -1.89
N ARG A 96 -13.84 7.66 -2.11
CA ARG A 96 -13.48 8.21 -3.42
C ARG A 96 -12.85 7.18 -4.37
N TYR A 97 -12.39 6.06 -3.83
CA TYR A 97 -11.64 5.02 -4.54
C TYR A 97 -12.42 3.71 -4.62
N ASP A 98 -12.12 2.86 -5.59
CA ASP A 98 -12.65 1.50 -5.63
C ASP A 98 -11.89 0.60 -4.63
N LEU A 99 -12.55 -0.43 -4.07
CA LEU A 99 -11.92 -1.32 -3.09
C LEU A 99 -10.64 -1.99 -3.61
N SER A 100 -10.55 -2.25 -4.92
CA SER A 100 -9.37 -2.84 -5.55
C SER A 100 -8.13 -1.94 -5.55
N GLN A 101 -8.32 -0.64 -5.33
CA GLN A 101 -7.25 0.36 -5.26
C GLN A 101 -6.78 0.60 -3.84
N LEU A 102 -7.53 0.11 -2.85
CA LEU A 102 -7.21 0.25 -1.44
C LEU A 102 -6.38 -0.95 -0.97
N ILE A 103 -5.36 -0.68 -0.17
CA ILE A 103 -4.43 -1.70 0.31
C ILE A 103 -4.54 -1.79 1.82
N VAL A 104 -4.85 -2.97 2.35
CA VAL A 104 -4.79 -3.20 3.80
C VAL A 104 -3.32 -3.42 4.17
N THR A 105 -2.72 -2.50 4.92
CA THR A 105 -1.29 -2.56 5.27
C THR A 105 -1.05 -3.04 6.70
N GLY A 106 -2.09 -3.08 7.53
CA GLY A 106 -1.97 -3.60 8.89
C GLY A 106 -3.32 -3.95 9.49
N ILE A 107 -3.34 -4.93 10.38
CA ILE A 107 -4.54 -5.31 11.13
C ILE A 107 -4.21 -5.55 12.60
N ILE A 108 -5.05 -5.00 13.48
CA ILE A 108 -5.05 -5.22 14.92
C ILE A 108 -6.36 -5.92 15.27
N TRP A 109 -6.32 -7.25 15.42
CA TRP A 109 -7.52 -8.09 15.57
C TRP A 109 -7.73 -8.59 17.01
N ALA A 110 -6.66 -8.84 17.77
CA ALA A 110 -6.70 -9.44 19.12
C ALA A 110 -7.09 -8.44 20.23
N THR A 111 -8.12 -7.65 20.00
CA THR A 111 -8.63 -6.62 20.92
C THR A 111 -10.15 -6.60 20.91
N ARG A 112 -10.78 -5.95 21.90
CA ARG A 112 -12.23 -5.78 21.97
C ARG A 112 -12.79 -5.05 20.74
N SER A 113 -11.99 -4.21 20.10
CA SER A 113 -12.37 -3.43 18.91
C SER A 113 -11.32 -3.58 17.82
N ALA A 114 -11.50 -4.56 16.94
CA ALA A 114 -10.60 -4.80 15.82
C ALA A 114 -10.52 -3.57 14.90
N ARG A 115 -9.33 -3.31 14.37
CA ARG A 115 -9.03 -2.17 13.49
C ARG A 115 -8.08 -2.59 12.38
N ALA A 116 -8.19 -1.94 11.23
CA ALA A 116 -7.28 -2.13 10.12
C ALA A 116 -6.73 -0.79 9.63
N LEU A 117 -5.49 -0.78 9.16
CA LEU A 117 -4.87 0.33 8.45
C LEU A 117 -5.02 0.08 6.96
N VAL A 118 -5.64 1.04 6.26
CA VAL A 118 -5.91 1.00 4.83
C VAL A 118 -5.22 2.17 4.17
N GLU A 119 -4.42 1.91 3.15
CA GLU A 119 -3.76 2.92 2.34
C GLU A 119 -4.57 3.22 1.08
N ASP A 120 -4.72 4.50 0.75
CA ASP A 120 -5.29 4.95 -0.52
C ASP A 120 -4.23 4.96 -1.65
N PRO A 121 -4.62 5.12 -2.92
CA PRO A 121 -3.65 5.22 -4.03
C PRO A 121 -2.68 6.40 -3.95
N SER A 122 -2.94 7.38 -3.07
CA SER A 122 -2.05 8.51 -2.82
C SER A 122 -1.00 8.20 -1.74
N GLY A 123 -1.01 6.99 -1.18
CA GLY A 123 -0.11 6.56 -0.11
C GLY A 123 -0.55 7.02 1.28
N LYS A 124 -1.77 7.52 1.45
CA LYS A 124 -2.28 7.98 2.76
C LYS A 124 -2.93 6.82 3.50
N GLY A 125 -2.47 6.56 4.72
CA GLY A 125 -3.05 5.55 5.61
C GLY A 125 -4.23 6.08 6.43
N TYR A 126 -5.30 5.29 6.50
CA TYR A 126 -6.51 5.56 7.27
C TYR A 126 -6.85 4.36 8.14
N ILE A 127 -7.29 4.62 9.37
CA ILE A 127 -7.73 3.56 10.29
C ILE A 127 -9.22 3.30 10.09
N VAL A 128 -9.58 2.06 9.80
CA VAL A 128 -10.97 1.62 9.68
C VAL A 128 -11.35 0.67 10.82
N ALA A 129 -12.62 0.72 11.20
CA ALA A 129 -13.25 -0.16 12.17
C ALA A 129 -14.55 -0.75 11.60
N LEU A 130 -15.17 -1.66 12.34
CA LEU A 130 -16.50 -2.19 12.00
C LEU A 130 -17.49 -1.05 11.69
N GLY A 131 -18.14 -1.12 10.54
CA GLY A 131 -19.13 -0.14 10.10
C GLY A 131 -18.56 1.10 9.40
N THR A 132 -17.25 1.22 9.24
CA THR A 132 -16.64 2.33 8.49
C THR A 132 -17.04 2.24 7.01
N ALA A 133 -17.39 3.39 6.41
CA ALA A 133 -17.67 3.49 4.99
C ALA A 133 -16.35 3.49 4.20
N ILE A 134 -16.28 2.69 3.15
CA ILE A 134 -15.06 2.44 2.39
C ILE A 134 -15.44 2.03 0.97
N GLY A 135 -14.71 2.54 -0.02
CA GLY A 135 -14.99 2.20 -1.42
C GLY A 135 -16.14 3.01 -2.02
N LYS A 136 -16.06 3.25 -3.32
CA LYS A 136 -17.04 4.02 -4.11
C LYS A 136 -18.43 3.39 -4.16
N ASN A 137 -18.52 2.06 -4.05
CA ASN A 137 -19.78 1.31 -4.16
C ASN A 137 -20.51 1.18 -2.81
N ARG A 138 -20.48 2.26 -2.01
CA ARG A 138 -21.09 2.34 -0.66
C ARG A 138 -20.70 1.16 0.22
N GLY A 139 -19.41 0.79 0.16
CA GLY A 139 -18.89 -0.33 0.90
C GLY A 139 -18.89 -0.05 2.40
N LYS A 140 -19.12 -1.09 3.20
CA LYS A 140 -19.08 -1.00 4.67
C LYS A 140 -18.29 -2.16 5.25
N VAL A 141 -17.39 -1.87 6.17
CA VAL A 141 -16.62 -2.91 6.88
C VAL A 141 -17.57 -3.74 7.75
N ILE A 142 -17.65 -5.04 7.48
CA ILE A 142 -18.51 -5.98 8.22
C ILE A 142 -17.71 -6.94 9.11
N LYS A 143 -16.42 -7.12 8.86
CA LYS A 143 -15.54 -7.94 9.70
C LYS A 143 -14.08 -7.54 9.51
N ILE A 144 -13.30 -7.66 10.57
CA ILE A 144 -11.84 -7.52 10.54
C ILE A 144 -11.28 -8.78 11.21
N GLU A 145 -10.50 -9.55 10.47
CA GLU A 145 -9.86 -10.80 10.92
C GLU A 145 -8.35 -10.60 10.99
N ASP A 146 -7.57 -11.64 11.24
CA ASP A 146 -6.12 -11.55 11.40
C ASP A 146 -5.37 -11.21 10.10
N ASN A 147 -5.88 -11.67 8.96
CA ASN A 147 -5.24 -11.51 7.65
C ASN A 147 -6.10 -10.79 6.60
N ARG A 148 -7.34 -10.40 6.92
CA ARG A 148 -8.25 -9.75 5.96
C ARG A 148 -9.30 -8.86 6.59
N VAL A 149 -9.85 -7.98 5.77
CA VAL A 149 -11.00 -7.13 6.06
C VAL A 149 -12.14 -7.52 5.11
N LEU A 150 -13.30 -7.88 5.67
CA LEU A 150 -14.51 -8.14 4.88
C LEU A 150 -15.30 -6.85 4.73
N VAL A 151 -15.58 -6.49 3.47
CA VAL A 151 -16.34 -5.30 3.10
C VAL A 151 -17.58 -5.74 2.33
N LYS A 152 -18.71 -5.13 2.67
CA LYS A 152 -19.98 -5.35 1.98
C LYS A 152 -20.30 -4.16 1.08
N GLU A 153 -20.31 -4.37 -0.23
CA GLU A 153 -20.66 -3.37 -1.25
C GLU A 153 -22.10 -3.54 -1.73
N THR A 154 -22.69 -2.45 -2.21
CA THR A 154 -24.02 -2.45 -2.82
C THR A 154 -23.93 -1.95 -4.25
N TYR A 155 -24.39 -2.77 -5.20
CA TYR A 155 -24.43 -2.48 -6.63
C TYR A 155 -25.88 -2.25 -7.05
N ILE A 156 -26.11 -1.29 -7.94
CA ILE A 156 -27.42 -1.07 -8.56
C ILE A 156 -27.35 -1.65 -9.96
N ASP A 157 -28.13 -2.70 -10.21
CA ASP A 157 -28.24 -3.30 -11.54
C ASP A 157 -29.04 -2.41 -12.50
N PHE A 158 -29.00 -2.69 -13.80
CA PHE A 158 -29.75 -1.93 -14.83
C PHE A 158 -31.28 -1.91 -14.64
N HIS A 159 -31.81 -2.74 -13.73
CA HIS A 159 -33.22 -2.80 -13.36
C HIS A 159 -33.52 -2.10 -12.03
N ASP A 160 -32.61 -1.24 -11.53
CA ASP A 160 -32.72 -0.55 -10.23
C ASP A 160 -32.83 -1.47 -9.01
N ILE A 161 -32.36 -2.72 -9.15
CA ILE A 161 -32.31 -3.70 -8.08
C ILE A 161 -30.97 -3.54 -7.36
N ALA A 162 -31.02 -3.34 -6.05
CA ALA A 162 -29.83 -3.27 -5.21
C ALA A 162 -29.32 -4.68 -4.87
N THR A 163 -28.20 -5.07 -5.46
CA THR A 163 -27.52 -6.34 -5.19
C THR A 163 -26.34 -6.11 -4.24
N THR A 164 -26.21 -6.95 -3.22
CA THR A 164 -25.13 -6.85 -2.23
C THR A 164 -24.04 -7.87 -2.52
N LYS A 165 -22.78 -7.46 -2.43
CA LYS A 165 -21.61 -8.35 -2.60
C LYS A 165 -20.65 -8.20 -1.44
N GLU A 166 -20.12 -9.32 -0.96
CA GLU A 166 -19.02 -9.34 -0.01
C GLU A 166 -17.69 -9.41 -0.77
N VAL A 167 -16.76 -8.54 -0.39
CA VAL A 167 -15.42 -8.43 -0.97
C VAL A 167 -14.41 -8.55 0.15
N GLU A 168 -13.42 -9.41 -0.05
CA GLU A 168 -12.34 -9.60 0.91
C GLU A 168 -11.13 -8.74 0.50
N LEU A 169 -10.64 -7.91 1.41
CA LEU A 169 -9.39 -7.19 1.28
C LEU A 169 -8.33 -7.88 2.12
N LEU A 170 -7.34 -8.49 1.45
CA LEU A 170 -6.25 -9.21 2.13
C LEU A 170 -5.21 -8.23 2.66
N LEU A 171 -4.64 -8.56 3.82
CA LEU A 171 -3.48 -7.88 4.36
C LEU A 171 -2.31 -8.02 3.38
N TYR A 172 -1.77 -6.88 2.96
CA TYR A 172 -0.57 -6.83 2.14
C TYR A 172 0.63 -7.25 2.98
N GLU A 173 1.24 -8.38 2.62
CA GLU A 173 2.52 -8.78 3.17
C GLU A 173 3.62 -8.00 2.46
N SER A 174 4.24 -7.04 3.16
CA SER A 174 5.46 -6.43 2.64
C SER A 174 6.53 -7.52 2.57
N GLN A 175 7.08 -7.76 1.38
CA GLN A 175 8.25 -8.62 1.17
C GLN A 175 9.46 -7.99 1.86
N GLY A 176 9.53 -8.11 3.19
CA GLY A 176 10.65 -7.65 4.00
C GLY A 176 11.82 -8.60 3.79
N GLY A 177 12.80 -8.16 2.99
CA GLY A 177 14.09 -8.83 2.86
C GLY A 177 14.75 -8.97 4.23
N SER A 178 15.12 -10.20 4.55
CA SER A 178 15.90 -10.57 5.74
C SER A 178 17.34 -10.07 5.67
#